data_AF-A0A2X1WRJ0-F1
#
_entry.id   AF-A0A2X1WRJ0-F1
#
_cell.length_a   1.000
_cell.length_b   1.000
_cell.length_c   1.000
_cell.angle_alpha   90.00
_cell.angle_beta   90.00
_cell.angle_gamma   90.00
#
_symmetry.space_group_name_H-M   'P 1'
#
loop_
_entity.id
_entity.type
_entity.pdbx_description
1 polymer ?
#
loop_
_entity_poly.entity_id
_entity_poly.type
_entity_poly.pdbx_seq_one_letter_code
_entity_poly.pdbx_strand_id
1 'polypeptide(L)'
;MKMEKGELIGFQGCLGYDYDPTTKSISINEEEAKIVRYIFKRYLEGNGGSVIGRELEEQGYLTPRGKTKWSDTTVLGVIKNEKYIGDILMGKTFTVDPITKRRLANFGESDKYHIENHHEPIISREDFEKAQEIRLRRAQNRNTIANKDRKREKLSRQYAFSSMLECGFVAKYCQEELGTQVQFTKKLTGNV
;
A
#
# COMPACT_ATOMS: atom_id res chain seq x y z
N MET A 1 -17.87 -11.09 21.31
CA MET A 1 -16.40 -11.04 21.49
C MET A 1 -15.91 -9.61 21.74
N LYS A 2 -14.76 -9.37 22.40
CA LYS A 2 -14.24 -8.01 22.67
C LYS A 2 -14.03 -7.18 21.38
N MET A 3 -13.73 -7.84 20.26
CA MET A 3 -13.58 -7.21 18.94
C MET A 3 -14.89 -6.67 18.36
N GLU A 4 -16.03 -7.34 18.60
CA GLU A 4 -17.36 -6.86 18.18
C GLU A 4 -17.80 -5.61 18.95
N LYS A 5 -17.34 -5.46 20.20
CA LYS A 5 -17.65 -4.31 21.05
C LYS A 5 -16.82 -3.07 20.72
N GLY A 6 -15.91 -3.16 19.75
CA GLY A 6 -14.99 -2.08 19.40
C GLY A 6 -13.94 -1.74 20.45
N GLU A 7 -13.71 -2.63 21.42
CA GLU A 7 -12.56 -2.50 22.31
C GLU A 7 -11.28 -2.74 21.51
N LEU A 8 -10.36 -1.77 21.54
CA LEU A 8 -9.05 -1.87 20.91
C LEU A 8 -8.22 -2.99 21.55
N ILE A 9 -7.97 -4.06 20.78
CA ILE A 9 -7.13 -5.18 21.21
C ILE A 9 -5.75 -5.07 20.54
N GLY A 10 -4.72 -4.82 21.34
CA GLY A 10 -3.33 -4.83 20.88
C GLY A 10 -3.00 -3.66 19.95
N PHE A 11 -3.27 -2.43 20.41
CA PHE A 11 -2.88 -1.21 19.70
C PHE A 11 -1.35 -1.16 19.56
N GLN A 12 -0.86 -1.46 18.36
CA GLN A 12 0.49 -1.06 17.98
C GLN A 12 0.45 0.43 17.67
N GLY A 13 1.28 1.20 18.37
CA GLY A 13 1.35 2.66 18.32
C GLY A 13 1.21 3.22 16.90
N CYS A 14 0.49 4.35 16.79
CA CYS A 14 0.26 5.07 15.55
C CYS A 14 0.74 6.49 15.74
N LEU A 15 1.52 7.01 14.78
CA LEU A 15 1.92 8.41 14.79
C LEU A 15 0.68 9.31 14.75
N GLY A 16 0.68 10.42 15.48
CA GLY A 16 -0.44 11.36 15.52
C GLY A 16 -1.46 11.06 16.62
N TYR A 17 -1.32 9.94 17.31
CA TYR A 17 -2.31 9.47 18.27
C TYR A 17 -1.67 8.90 19.53
N ASP A 18 -2.12 9.40 20.67
CA ASP A 18 -1.82 8.84 21.98
C ASP A 18 -2.88 7.80 22.37
N TYR A 19 -2.43 6.69 22.96
CA TYR A 19 -3.30 5.62 23.42
C TYR A 19 -3.25 5.56 24.95
N ASP A 20 -4.40 5.69 25.58
CA ASP A 20 -4.54 5.54 27.03
C ASP A 20 -4.93 4.09 27.37
N PRO A 21 -4.06 3.32 28.05
CA PRO A 21 -4.35 1.94 28.43
C PRO A 21 -5.52 1.77 29.40
N THR A 22 -5.88 2.82 30.15
CA THR A 22 -6.92 2.76 31.18
C THR A 22 -8.31 2.89 30.58
N THR A 23 -8.50 3.89 29.73
CA THR A 23 -9.76 4.15 29.02
C THR A 23 -9.88 3.35 27.71
N LYS A 24 -8.77 2.80 27.21
CA LYS A 24 -8.64 2.13 25.91
C LYS A 24 -9.07 3.02 24.73
N SER A 25 -9.04 4.34 24.92
CA SER A 25 -9.36 5.32 23.89
C SER A 25 -8.09 5.83 23.20
N ILE A 26 -8.29 6.46 22.05
CA ILE A 26 -7.25 7.10 21.27
C ILE A 26 -7.54 8.60 21.26
N SER A 27 -6.55 9.42 21.59
CA SER A 27 -6.61 10.88 21.53
C SER A 27 -5.60 11.42 20.53
N ILE A 28 -5.92 12.56 19.88
CA ILE A 28 -5.01 13.19 18.92
C ILE A 28 -3.85 13.86 19.66
N ASN A 29 -2.63 13.60 19.17
CA ASN A 29 -1.45 14.37 19.52
C ASN A 29 -1.18 15.39 18.41
N GLU A 30 -1.43 16.67 18.68
CA GLU A 30 -1.35 17.71 17.65
C GLU A 30 0.05 17.90 17.04
N GLU A 31 1.12 17.67 17.81
CA GLU A 31 2.49 17.79 17.30
C GLU A 31 2.79 16.69 16.28
N GLU A 32 2.42 15.45 16.59
CA GLU A 32 2.60 14.34 15.66
C GLU A 32 1.58 14.37 14.50
N ALA A 33 0.37 14.87 14.75
CA ALA A 33 -0.68 14.99 13.73
C ALA A 33 -0.26 15.97 12.62
N LYS A 34 0.53 17.01 12.92
CA LYS A 34 1.13 17.89 11.91
C LYS A 34 2.01 17.11 10.93
N ILE A 35 2.79 16.15 11.42
CA ILE A 35 3.66 15.30 10.58
C ILE A 35 2.81 14.44 9.64
N VAL A 36 1.73 13.84 10.17
CA VAL A 36 0.78 13.05 9.37
C VAL A 36 0.14 13.91 8.29
N ARG A 37 -0.39 15.09 8.64
CA ARG A 37 -0.99 16.05 7.69
C ARG A 37 0.00 16.45 6.61
N TYR A 38 1.27 16.69 6.98
CA TYR A 38 2.33 16.98 6.03
C TYR A 38 2.59 15.83 5.05
N ILE A 39 2.68 14.58 5.55
CA ILE A 39 2.87 13.39 4.71
C ILE A 39 1.75 13.28 3.67
N PHE A 40 0.49 13.41 4.09
CA PHE A 40 -0.65 13.32 3.18
C PHE A 40 -0.64 14.44 2.14
N LYS A 41 -0.38 15.69 2.57
CA LYS A 41 -0.27 16.83 1.64
C LYS A 41 0.79 16.60 0.57
N ARG A 42 2.02 16.26 0.96
CA ARG A 42 3.13 16.01 0.01
C ARG A 42 2.84 14.83 -0.91
N TYR A 43 2.14 13.80 -0.41
CA TYR A 43 1.77 12.66 -1.22
C TYR A 43 0.71 13.00 -2.29
N LEU A 44 -0.29 13.80 -1.92
CA LEU A 44 -1.33 14.31 -2.84
C LEU A 44 -0.75 15.24 -3.91
N GLU A 45 0.29 16.02 -3.57
CA GLU A 45 1.07 16.81 -4.53
C GLU A 45 1.85 15.93 -5.54
N GLY A 46 1.93 14.62 -5.31
CA GLY A 46 2.55 13.66 -6.22
C GLY A 46 3.96 13.26 -5.83
N ASN A 47 4.45 13.58 -4.63
CA ASN A 47 5.76 13.11 -4.19
C ASN A 47 5.76 11.59 -3.90
N GLY A 48 6.89 10.94 -4.11
CA GLY A 48 7.09 9.52 -3.76
C GLY A 48 7.40 9.35 -2.28
N GLY A 49 7.11 8.18 -1.69
CA GLY A 49 7.36 7.95 -0.26
C GLY A 49 8.84 8.06 0.12
N SER A 50 9.77 7.73 -0.78
CA SER A 50 11.21 7.97 -0.57
C SER A 50 11.57 9.45 -0.46
N VAL A 51 10.93 10.32 -1.26
CA VAL A 51 11.19 11.76 -1.25
C VAL A 51 10.66 12.36 0.05
N ILE A 52 9.42 12.01 0.40
CA ILE A 52 8.78 12.44 1.65
C ILE A 52 9.60 11.98 2.87
N GLY A 53 10.10 10.74 2.85
CA GLY A 53 10.95 10.23 3.92
C GLY A 53 12.22 11.07 4.11
N ARG A 54 12.91 11.44 3.02
CA ARG A 54 14.08 12.31 3.10
C ARG A 54 13.74 13.71 3.62
N GLU A 55 12.63 14.31 3.16
CA GLU A 55 12.16 15.62 3.64
C GLU A 55 11.90 15.60 5.16
N LEU A 56 11.34 14.50 5.68
CA LEU A 56 11.10 14.31 7.11
C LEU A 56 12.39 14.11 7.92
N GLU A 57 13.37 13.39 7.35
CA GLU A 57 14.71 13.23 7.93
C GLU A 57 15.43 14.58 8.04
N GLU A 58 15.39 15.39 6.98
CA GLU A 58 15.99 16.73 6.94
C GLU A 58 15.35 17.69 7.95
N GLN A 59 14.05 17.55 8.21
CA GLN A 59 13.33 18.30 9.24
C GLN A 59 13.56 17.76 10.66
N GLY A 60 14.26 16.62 10.82
CA GLY A 60 14.60 16.03 12.11
C GLY A 60 13.46 15.25 12.78
N TYR A 61 12.41 14.87 12.05
CA TYR A 61 11.29 14.12 12.61
C TYR A 61 11.61 12.64 12.81
N LEU A 62 11.19 12.08 13.94
CA LEU A 62 11.32 10.65 14.23
C LEU A 62 10.17 9.85 13.63
N THR A 63 10.47 8.63 13.18
CA THR A 63 9.47 7.66 12.74
C THR A 63 8.55 7.21 13.90
N PRO A 64 7.39 6.59 13.63
CA PRO A 64 6.49 6.08 14.67
C PRO A 64 7.13 5.05 15.63
N ARG A 65 8.31 4.51 15.29
CA ARG A 65 9.08 3.57 16.13
C ARG A 65 10.33 4.22 16.76
N GLY A 66 10.43 5.55 16.74
CA GLY A 66 11.55 6.30 17.31
C GLY A 66 12.85 6.21 16.51
N LYS A 67 12.82 5.75 15.25
CA LYS A 67 14.01 5.74 14.38
C LYS A 67 14.14 7.07 13.64
N THR A 68 15.38 7.48 13.38
CA THR A 68 15.70 8.69 12.62
C THR A 68 15.49 8.53 11.12
N LYS A 69 15.72 7.32 10.56
CA LYS A 69 15.55 7.06 9.13
C LYS A 69 14.12 6.70 8.74
N TRP A 70 13.58 7.40 7.76
CA TRP A 70 12.27 7.19 7.15
C TRP A 70 12.38 6.39 5.86
N SER A 71 12.03 5.11 5.92
CA SER A 71 11.91 4.28 4.72
C SER A 71 10.59 4.56 3.97
N ASP A 72 10.62 4.38 2.65
CA ASP A 72 9.42 4.44 1.79
C ASP A 72 8.28 3.57 2.30
N THR A 73 8.59 2.36 2.80
CA THR A 73 7.59 1.45 3.38
C THR A 73 6.92 2.01 4.62
N THR A 74 7.62 2.84 5.40
CA THR A 74 7.09 3.47 6.61
C THR A 74 6.10 4.57 6.23
N VAL A 75 6.49 5.44 5.28
CA VAL A 75 5.62 6.51 4.75
C VAL A 75 4.37 5.91 4.10
N LEU A 76 4.54 4.88 3.24
CA LEU A 76 3.40 4.18 2.64
C LEU A 76 2.53 3.45 3.67
N GLY A 77 3.13 2.99 4.78
CA GLY A 77 2.40 2.43 5.91
C GLY A 77 1.49 3.46 6.57
N VAL A 78 1.95 4.72 6.72
CA VAL A 78 1.13 5.84 7.20
C VAL A 78 -0.02 6.10 6.24
N ILE A 79 0.26 6.25 4.95
CA ILE A 79 -0.77 6.54 3.93
C ILE A 79 -1.81 5.42 3.85
N LYS A 80 -1.43 4.15 4.04
CA LYS A 80 -2.36 3.01 3.98
C LYS A 80 -3.27 2.89 5.20
N ASN A 81 -2.91 3.51 6.33
CA ASN A 81 -3.55 3.22 7.60
C ASN A 81 -4.91 3.92 7.73
N GLU A 82 -5.96 3.12 7.89
CA GLU A 82 -7.36 3.58 7.99
C GLU A 82 -7.64 4.33 9.30
N LYS A 83 -6.76 4.20 10.30
CA LYS A 83 -6.89 4.96 11.55
C LYS A 83 -6.87 6.48 11.35
N TYR A 84 -6.24 6.98 10.29
CA TYR A 84 -6.17 8.43 10.07
C TYR A 84 -7.49 9.07 9.64
N ILE A 85 -8.46 8.26 9.20
CA ILE A 85 -9.84 8.68 8.89
C ILE A 85 -10.82 8.37 10.03
N GLY A 86 -10.33 7.92 11.19
CA GLY A 86 -11.16 7.56 12.34
C GLY A 86 -11.67 6.12 12.32
N ASP A 87 -11.34 5.33 11.30
CA ASP A 87 -11.82 3.96 11.14
C ASP A 87 -10.86 2.95 11.76
N ILE A 88 -11.39 1.82 12.24
CA ILE A 88 -10.60 0.72 12.79
C ILE A 88 -10.97 -0.59 12.10
N LEU A 89 -9.95 -1.25 11.56
CA LEU A 89 -10.06 -2.59 11.00
C LEU A 89 -9.34 -3.60 11.90
N MET A 90 -10.12 -4.42 12.59
CA MET A 90 -9.65 -5.52 13.42
C MET A 90 -9.65 -6.85 12.65
N GLY A 91 -8.86 -7.82 13.11
CA GLY A 91 -8.79 -9.15 12.48
C GLY A 91 -7.90 -9.21 11.23
N LYS A 92 -7.01 -8.23 11.00
CA LYS A 92 -6.06 -8.24 9.87
C LYS A 92 -5.11 -9.44 9.88
N THR A 93 -4.83 -10.00 11.06
CA THR A 93 -4.02 -11.21 11.22
C THR A 93 -4.68 -12.14 12.22
N PHE A 94 -4.57 -13.45 11.98
CA PHE A 94 -5.06 -14.49 12.86
C PHE A 94 -3.89 -15.36 13.34
N THR A 95 -4.07 -16.00 14.51
CA THR A 95 -3.07 -16.91 15.07
C THR A 95 -3.38 -18.32 14.56
N VAL A 96 -2.43 -18.93 13.84
CA VAL A 96 -2.59 -20.30 13.32
C VAL A 96 -2.30 -21.31 14.42
N ASP A 97 -1.21 -21.09 15.15
CA ASP A 97 -0.70 -22.01 16.16
C ASP A 97 -0.66 -21.29 17.52
N PRO A 98 -1.48 -21.71 18.50
CA PRO A 98 -1.52 -21.10 19.84
C PRO A 98 -0.18 -21.22 20.58
N ILE A 99 0.57 -22.31 20.33
CA ILE A 99 1.83 -22.63 21.01
C ILE A 99 2.97 -21.78 20.45
N THR A 100 3.15 -21.74 19.13
CA THR A 100 4.23 -20.97 18.49
C THR A 100 3.88 -19.50 18.33
N LYS A 101 2.63 -19.12 18.63
CA LYS A 101 2.06 -17.77 18.45
C LYS A 101 2.27 -17.23 17.04
N ARG A 102 2.37 -18.13 16.05
CA ARG A 102 2.56 -17.76 14.65
C ARG A 102 1.30 -17.09 14.13
N ARG A 103 1.47 -15.88 13.58
CA ARG A 103 0.38 -15.07 13.01
C ARG A 103 0.51 -14.96 11.51
N LEU A 104 -0.58 -15.20 10.78
CA LEU A 104 -0.68 -15.01 9.34
C LEU A 104 -1.63 -13.87 9.01
N ALA A 105 -1.45 -13.27 7.83
CA ALA A 105 -2.40 -12.31 7.29
C ALA A 105 -3.72 -13.02 6.98
N ASN A 106 -4.83 -12.39 7.35
CA ASN A 106 -6.17 -12.91 7.13
C ASN A 106 -6.66 -12.49 5.74
N PHE A 107 -6.87 -13.44 4.85
CA PHE A 107 -7.46 -13.28 3.52
C PHE A 107 -8.93 -13.71 3.45
N GLY A 108 -9.51 -14.12 4.58
CA GLY A 108 -10.89 -14.59 4.70
C GLY A 108 -11.04 -15.82 5.61
N GLU A 109 -9.94 -16.30 6.20
CA GLU A 109 -9.94 -17.46 7.10
C GLU A 109 -10.56 -17.15 8.48
N SER A 110 -10.74 -15.88 8.83
CA SER A 110 -11.39 -15.46 10.08
C SER A 110 -12.16 -14.15 9.88
N ASP A 111 -13.08 -13.86 10.80
CA ASP A 111 -13.86 -12.63 10.73
C ASP A 111 -12.99 -11.37 10.84
N LYS A 112 -13.36 -10.36 10.06
CA LYS A 112 -12.80 -9.01 10.12
C LYS A 112 -13.89 -8.06 10.57
N TYR A 113 -13.57 -7.21 11.53
CA TYR A 113 -14.50 -6.22 12.06
C TYR A 113 -14.03 -4.84 11.61
N HIS A 114 -14.85 -4.18 10.79
CA HIS A 114 -14.66 -2.79 10.38
C HIS A 114 -15.56 -1.92 11.23
N ILE A 115 -14.98 -0.99 11.98
CA ILE A 115 -15.70 -0.05 12.83
C ILE A 115 -15.39 1.34 12.30
N GLU A 116 -16.43 2.03 11.86
CA GLU A 116 -16.35 3.38 11.32
C GLU A 116 -16.44 4.43 12.43
N ASN A 117 -15.78 5.57 12.24
CA ASN A 117 -15.85 6.74 13.12
C ASN A 117 -15.62 6.40 14.61
N HIS A 118 -14.62 5.58 14.91
CA HIS A 118 -14.30 5.18 16.28
C HIS A 118 -13.64 6.30 17.08
N HIS A 119 -12.79 7.10 16.43
CA HIS A 119 -12.04 8.19 17.05
C HIS A 119 -11.94 9.39 16.11
N GLU A 120 -11.48 10.52 16.65
CA GLU A 120 -11.37 11.76 15.88
C GLU A 120 -10.36 11.61 14.73
N PRO A 121 -10.76 11.92 13.49
CA PRO A 121 -9.90 11.76 12.31
C PRO A 121 -8.87 12.90 12.20
N ILE A 122 -7.64 12.56 11.82
CA ILE A 122 -6.59 13.55 11.49
C ILE A 122 -6.73 14.05 10.05
N ILE A 123 -7.21 13.18 9.14
CA ILE A 123 -7.31 13.43 7.70
C ILE A 123 -8.76 13.24 7.25
N SER A 124 -9.20 14.05 6.29
CA SER A 124 -10.52 13.90 5.68
C SER A 124 -10.63 12.57 4.92
N ARG A 125 -11.83 11.98 4.89
CA ARG A 125 -12.08 10.74 4.12
C ARG A 125 -11.75 10.94 2.63
N GLU A 126 -12.08 12.11 2.09
CA GLU A 126 -11.81 12.49 0.71
C GLU A 126 -10.31 12.49 0.37
N ASP A 127 -9.48 13.12 1.20
CA ASP A 127 -8.03 13.16 0.98
C ASP A 127 -7.39 11.78 1.10
N PHE A 128 -7.88 10.96 2.03
CA PHE A 128 -7.43 9.59 2.19
C PHE A 128 -7.75 8.74 0.96
N GLU A 129 -8.97 8.84 0.43
CA GLU A 129 -9.41 8.11 -0.76
C GLU A 129 -8.58 8.51 -1.99
N LYS A 130 -8.36 9.82 -2.21
CA LYS A 130 -7.47 10.33 -3.26
C LYS A 130 -6.05 9.77 -3.12
N ALA A 131 -5.51 9.74 -1.90
CA ALA A 131 -4.20 9.16 -1.64
C ALA A 131 -4.16 7.64 -1.95
N GLN A 132 -5.22 6.89 -1.62
CA GLN A 132 -5.32 5.48 -2.00
C GLN A 132 -5.35 5.29 -3.51
N GLU A 133 -6.09 6.12 -4.23
CA GLU A 133 -6.17 6.07 -5.69
C GLU A 133 -4.80 6.27 -6.34
N ILE A 134 -4.08 7.32 -5.93
CA ILE A 134 -2.70 7.60 -6.39
C ILE A 134 -1.81 6.39 -6.10
N ARG A 135 -1.92 5.80 -4.91
CA ARG A 135 -1.13 4.63 -4.51
C ARG A 135 -1.43 3.42 -5.39
N LEU A 136 -2.70 3.13 -5.67
CA LEU A 136 -3.13 2.01 -6.51
C LEU A 136 -2.67 2.20 -7.96
N ARG A 137 -2.84 3.39 -8.52
CA ARG A 137 -2.35 3.74 -9.86
C ARG A 137 -0.83 3.54 -9.97
N ARG A 138 -0.06 3.99 -8.98
CA ARG A 138 1.40 3.77 -8.94
C ARG A 138 1.77 2.30 -8.79
N ALA A 139 0.96 1.52 -8.08
CA ALA A 139 1.19 0.09 -7.92
C ALA A 139 0.96 -0.69 -9.21
N GLN A 140 -0.06 -0.33 -9.99
CA GLN A 140 -0.38 -0.93 -11.29
C GLN A 140 0.71 -0.63 -12.33
N ASN A 141 1.25 0.59 -12.34
CA ASN A 141 2.32 0.99 -13.26
C ASN A 141 3.68 0.31 -12.99
N ARG A 142 3.79 -0.54 -11.97
CA ARG A 142 4.96 -1.41 -11.78
C ARG A 142 4.85 -2.61 -12.71
N ASN A 143 5.07 -2.37 -14.00
CA ASN A 143 5.37 -3.41 -15.00
C ASN A 143 6.67 -4.12 -14.61
N THR A 144 6.54 -5.09 -13.71
CA THR A 144 7.61 -6.01 -13.38
C THR A 144 7.29 -7.31 -14.08
N ILE A 145 7.96 -7.57 -15.19
CA ILE A 145 7.98 -8.89 -15.80
C ILE A 145 8.69 -9.79 -14.79
N ALA A 146 7.99 -10.81 -14.30
CA ALA A 146 8.65 -11.87 -13.55
C ALA A 146 9.46 -12.69 -14.54
N ASN A 147 10.77 -12.43 -14.65
CA ASN A 147 11.66 -13.33 -15.39
C ASN A 147 11.65 -14.71 -14.72
N LYS A 148 12.03 -15.75 -15.46
CA LYS A 148 12.10 -17.16 -15.01
C LYS A 148 12.82 -17.33 -13.65
N ASP A 149 13.76 -16.43 -13.35
CA ASP A 149 14.54 -16.41 -12.10
C ASP A 149 13.88 -15.65 -10.94
N ARG A 150 12.61 -15.22 -11.06
CA ARG A 150 11.88 -14.34 -10.11
C ARG A 150 12.60 -13.02 -9.80
N LYS A 151 13.61 -12.64 -10.58
CA LYS A 151 14.25 -11.32 -10.49
C LYS A 151 13.31 -10.28 -11.07
N ARG A 152 13.10 -9.23 -10.29
CA ARG A 152 12.21 -8.11 -10.61
C ARG A 152 12.98 -7.11 -11.45
N GLU A 153 13.00 -7.28 -12.77
CA GLU A 153 13.58 -6.27 -13.66
C GLU A 153 12.60 -5.11 -13.86
N LYS A 154 13.09 -3.89 -13.62
CA LYS A 154 12.35 -2.68 -14.01
C LYS A 154 12.45 -2.60 -15.53
N LEU A 155 11.30 -2.59 -16.22
CA LEU A 155 11.29 -2.29 -17.65
C LEU A 155 11.85 -0.86 -17.81
N SER A 156 13.06 -0.75 -18.35
CA SER A 156 13.70 0.52 -18.62
C SER A 156 12.83 1.30 -19.60
N ARG A 157 12.52 2.57 -19.30
CA ARG A 157 11.82 3.49 -20.21
C ARG A 157 12.68 3.94 -21.40
N GLN A 158 13.65 3.12 -21.79
CA GLN A 158 14.67 3.44 -22.79
C GLN A 158 14.07 3.58 -24.20
N TYR A 159 12.90 3.00 -24.46
CA TYR A 159 12.22 3.07 -25.75
C TYR A 159 10.83 3.69 -25.62
N ALA A 160 10.40 4.43 -26.64
CA ALA A 160 9.17 5.23 -26.64
C ALA A 160 7.89 4.44 -26.33
N PHE A 161 7.84 3.16 -26.71
CA PHE A 161 6.69 2.28 -26.48
C PHE A 161 6.88 1.28 -25.32
N SER A 162 7.97 1.40 -24.56
CA SER A 162 8.16 0.61 -23.35
C SER A 162 7.00 0.89 -22.38
N SER A 163 6.37 -0.17 -21.86
CA SER A 163 5.16 -0.11 -21.02
C SER A 163 3.83 0.27 -21.72
N MET A 164 3.79 0.36 -23.06
CA MET A 164 2.55 0.67 -23.82
C MET A 164 2.04 -0.52 -24.65
N LEU A 165 2.85 -1.58 -24.78
CA LEU A 165 2.49 -2.78 -25.54
C LEU A 165 1.74 -3.76 -24.65
N GLU A 166 0.45 -3.96 -24.93
CA GLU A 166 -0.37 -5.02 -24.35
C GLU A 166 -0.53 -6.16 -25.37
N CYS A 167 -0.27 -7.40 -24.95
CA CYS A 167 -0.45 -8.56 -25.83
C CYS A 167 -1.94 -8.91 -25.93
N GLY A 168 -2.50 -8.88 -27.14
CA GLY A 168 -3.90 -9.25 -27.43
C GLY A 168 -4.21 -10.74 -27.30
N PHE A 169 -3.22 -11.58 -26.96
CA PHE A 169 -3.42 -12.99 -26.64
C PHE A 169 -3.00 -13.22 -25.18
N VAL A 170 -4.00 -13.45 -24.32
CA VAL A 170 -3.92 -13.87 -22.91
C VAL A 170 -2.50 -13.93 -22.33
N ALA A 171 -2.07 -12.80 -21.73
CA ALA A 171 -1.03 -12.56 -20.71
C ALA A 171 -0.03 -13.69 -20.31
N LYS A 172 0.46 -14.51 -21.23
CA LYS A 172 1.50 -15.51 -20.99
C LYS A 172 2.40 -15.63 -22.22
N TYR A 173 3.56 -15.00 -22.09
CA TYR A 173 4.79 -15.22 -22.85
C TYR A 173 4.77 -14.81 -24.33
N CYS A 174 5.19 -13.58 -24.59
CA CYS A 174 5.87 -13.22 -25.83
C CYS A 174 7.30 -12.79 -25.46
N GLN A 175 8.29 -13.63 -25.77
CA GLN A 175 9.69 -13.24 -25.87
C GLN A 175 10.06 -13.32 -27.35
N GLU A 176 10.53 -12.21 -27.93
CA GLU A 176 11.10 -12.19 -29.28
C GLU A 176 12.41 -13.00 -29.33
N GLU A 177 12.29 -14.16 -29.99
CA GLU A 177 13.10 -14.65 -31.13
C GLU A 177 14.56 -15.04 -30.84
N LEU A 178 15.05 -16.19 -31.29
CA LEU A 178 15.50 -16.36 -32.68
C LEU A 178 15.48 -17.83 -33.09
N GLY A 179 14.87 -18.12 -34.24
CA GLY A 179 15.28 -19.27 -35.05
C GLY A 179 14.21 -20.32 -35.34
N THR A 180 13.11 -19.96 -36.00
CA THR A 180 12.51 -20.88 -36.98
C THR A 180 11.69 -20.07 -37.98
N GLN A 181 12.00 -20.20 -39.27
CA GLN A 181 11.18 -19.63 -40.36
C GLN A 181 9.77 -20.22 -40.28
N VAL A 182 8.80 -19.45 -39.80
CA VAL A 182 7.38 -19.80 -39.95
C VAL A 182 6.87 -19.12 -41.21
N GLN A 183 6.59 -19.93 -42.24
CA GLN A 183 5.99 -19.45 -43.48
C GLN A 183 4.59 -18.89 -43.22
N PHE A 184 4.39 -17.62 -43.53
CA PHE A 184 3.06 -17.01 -43.55
C PHE A 184 2.31 -17.47 -44.80
N THR A 185 1.31 -18.34 -44.65
CA THR A 185 0.32 -18.58 -45.71
C THR A 185 -0.77 -17.51 -45.64
N LYS A 186 -0.81 -16.65 -46.66
CA LYS A 186 -1.92 -15.70 -46.88
C LYS A 186 -3.19 -16.50 -47.22
N LYS A 187 -4.20 -16.49 -46.34
CA LYS A 187 -5.59 -16.74 -46.75
C LYS A 187 -6.21 -15.41 -47.15
N LEU A 188 -6.37 -15.19 -48.44
CA LEU A 188 -7.25 -14.17 -49.00
C LEU A 188 -8.69 -14.67 -48.90
N THR A 189 -9.49 -14.10 -48.01
CA THR A 189 -10.95 -14.21 -48.08
C THR A 189 -11.44 -13.20 -49.10
N GLY A 190 -11.86 -13.68 -50.26
CA GLY A 190 -12.56 -12.89 -51.27
C GLY A 190 -14.01 -12.63 -50.84
N ASN A 191 -14.43 -11.38 -51.00
CA ASN A 191 -15.85 -11.01 -51.08
C ASN A 191 -16.38 -11.43 -52.46
N VAL A 192 -17.50 -12.16 -52.49
CA VAL A 192 -18.67 -11.91 -53.35
C VAL A 192 -19.90 -12.30 -52.56
#